data_AF-A0A821GNR0-F1
#
_entry.id   AF-A0A821GNR0-F1
#
_cell.length_a   1.000
_cell.length_b   1.000
_cell.length_c   1.000
_cell.angle_alpha   90.00
_cell.angle_beta   90.00
_cell.angle_gamma   90.00
#
_symmetry.space_group_name_H-M   'P 1'
#
loop_
_entity.id
_entity.type
_entity.pdbx_description
1 polymer ?
#
loop_
_entity_poly.entity_id
_entity_poly.type
_entity_poly.pdbx_seq_one_letter_code
_entity_poly.pdbx_strand_id
1 'polypeptide(L)'
;RLGRTRPGEYYPLYTFDPKNQKFPEPQICQTELSNIEFSLCRLPLKCGLNALKKWLPNAPSEEAIDAAIKRLHQLDILDLKRDFT
;
A
#
# COMPACT_ATOMS: atom_id res chain seq x y z
N ARG A 1 23.26 5.24 -4.58
CA ARG A 1 23.29 5.70 -5.99
C ARG A 1 24.55 6.51 -6.24
N LEU A 2 24.86 7.49 -5.38
CA LEU A 2 26.18 8.11 -5.32
C LEU A 2 27.24 7.13 -4.81
N GLY A 3 28.51 7.37 -5.12
CA GLY A 3 29.63 6.62 -4.54
C GLY A 3 29.87 5.21 -5.08
N ARG A 4 29.07 4.73 -6.05
CA ARG A 4 29.05 3.30 -6.43
C ARG A 4 30.37 2.80 -7.04
N THR A 5 31.09 3.65 -7.74
CA THR A 5 32.32 3.30 -8.47
C THR A 5 33.53 4.13 -8.05
N ARG A 6 33.30 5.35 -7.56
CA ARG A 6 34.31 6.28 -7.02
C ARG A 6 33.66 7.15 -5.96
N PRO A 7 34.43 7.81 -5.08
CA PRO A 7 33.90 8.76 -4.11
C PRO A 7 33.03 9.79 -4.83
N GLY A 8 31.85 10.06 -4.28
CA GLY A 8 30.96 11.08 -4.80
C GLY A 8 30.57 12.02 -3.67
N GLU A 9 30.30 13.27 -4.04
CA GLU A 9 29.92 14.33 -3.13
C GLU A 9 28.40 14.52 -3.12
N TYR A 10 27.83 14.66 -1.93
CA TYR A 10 26.41 14.94 -1.73
C TYR A 10 26.25 16.29 -1.04
N TYR A 11 25.58 17.22 -1.72
CA TYR A 11 25.31 18.57 -1.23
C TYR A 11 23.81 18.71 -0.95
N PRO A 12 23.34 18.41 0.28
CA PRO A 12 21.94 18.59 0.62
C PRO A 12 21.58 20.08 0.63
N LEU A 13 20.44 20.43 0.05
CA LEU A 13 19.90 21.79 0.07
C LEU A 13 19.19 22.14 1.40
N TYR A 14 19.16 21.20 2.33
CA TYR A 14 18.45 21.33 3.61
C TYR A 14 19.38 20.94 4.76
N THR A 15 19.26 21.66 5.87
CA THR A 15 19.99 21.41 7.12
C THR A 15 19.26 20.33 7.92
N PHE A 16 19.48 19.07 7.57
CA PHE A 16 19.01 17.95 8.39
C PHE A 16 20.08 17.58 9.42
N ASP A 17 19.78 17.82 10.70
CA ASP A 17 20.62 17.39 11.80
C ASP A 17 19.93 16.23 12.54
N PRO A 18 20.45 14.98 12.45
CA PRO A 18 19.85 13.81 13.07
C PRO A 18 19.81 13.89 14.61
N LYS A 19 20.56 14.82 15.24
CA LYS A 19 20.48 15.06 16.69
C LYS A 19 19.26 15.88 17.08
N ASN A 20 18.82 16.79 16.21
CA ASN A 20 17.71 17.71 16.47
C ASN A 20 16.39 17.23 15.84
N GLN A 21 16.47 16.44 14.77
CA GLN A 21 15.30 15.94 14.06
C GLN A 21 15.51 14.46 13.72
N LYS A 22 14.69 13.58 14.31
CA LYS A 22 14.67 12.17 13.90
C LYS A 22 14.24 12.10 12.44
N PHE A 23 14.84 11.18 11.69
CA PHE A 23 14.29 10.84 10.37
C PHE A 23 12.81 10.51 10.53
N PRO A 24 11.94 11.02 9.64
CA PRO A 24 10.54 10.65 9.71
C PRO A 24 10.45 9.13 9.60
N GLU A 25 9.76 8.52 10.55
CA GLU A 25 9.35 7.14 10.37
C GLU A 25 8.50 7.09 9.10
N PRO A 26 8.69 6.09 8.23
CA PRO A 26 7.85 5.94 7.05
C PRO A 26 6.39 5.80 7.51
N GLN A 27 5.64 6.90 7.42
CA GLN A 27 4.28 7.03 7.96
C GLN A 27 3.24 6.23 7.18
N ILE A 28 3.60 5.71 6.01
CA ILE A 28 2.64 5.11 5.08
C ILE A 28 3.17 3.75 4.66
N CYS A 29 2.40 2.71 4.96
CA CYS A 29 2.71 1.37 4.48
C CYS A 29 2.62 1.39 2.94
N GLN A 30 3.56 0.75 2.26
CA GLN A 30 3.53 0.68 0.78
C GLN A 30 2.20 0.13 0.24
N THR A 31 1.49 -0.64 1.07
CA THR A 31 0.16 -1.20 0.80
C THR A 31 -0.94 -0.13 0.83
N GLU A 32 -0.83 0.91 1.65
CA GLU A 32 -1.72 2.08 1.65
C GLU A 32 -1.45 3.01 0.46
N LEU A 33 -0.22 3.00 -0.08
CA LEU A 33 0.13 3.73 -1.31
C LEU A 33 -0.26 2.97 -2.59
N SER A 34 -0.56 1.67 -2.47
CA SER A 34 -0.92 0.82 -3.61
C SER A 34 -2.42 0.86 -3.86
N ASN A 35 -2.84 0.88 -5.13
CA ASN A 35 -4.25 0.82 -5.47
C ASN A 35 -4.79 -0.59 -5.16
N ILE A 36 -5.39 -0.74 -3.97
CA ILE A 36 -5.93 -2.02 -3.47
C ILE A 36 -7.02 -2.54 -4.42
N GLU A 37 -7.78 -1.66 -5.08
CA GLU A 37 -8.82 -2.03 -6.06
C GLU A 37 -8.23 -2.80 -7.24
N PHE A 38 -7.06 -2.39 -7.74
CA PHE A 38 -6.39 -3.09 -8.84
C PHE A 38 -5.93 -4.49 -8.42
N SER A 39 -5.43 -4.62 -7.19
CA SER A 39 -5.04 -5.90 -6.60
C SER A 39 -6.25 -6.81 -6.36
N LEU A 40 -7.38 -6.24 -5.94
CA LEU A 40 -8.67 -6.93 -5.75
C LEU A 40 -9.25 -7.45 -7.06
N CYS A 41 -9.14 -6.69 -8.14
CA CYS A 41 -9.60 -7.12 -9.45
C CYS A 41 -8.70 -8.22 -10.08
N ARG A 42 -7.40 -8.25 -9.77
CA ARG A 42 -6.46 -9.25 -10.31
C ARG A 42 -6.33 -10.51 -9.47
N LEU A 43 -6.43 -10.42 -8.15
CA LEU A 43 -6.56 -11.63 -7.35
C LEU A 43 -7.91 -12.25 -7.69
N PRO A 44 -7.93 -13.56 -7.98
CA PRO A 44 -9.18 -14.19 -8.32
C PRO A 44 -10.12 -13.98 -7.14
N LEU A 45 -11.22 -13.29 -7.42
CA LEU A 45 -12.43 -13.17 -6.60
C LEU A 45 -12.90 -14.50 -5.98
N LYS A 46 -12.33 -15.63 -6.41
CA LYS A 46 -12.50 -16.98 -5.86
C LYS A 46 -11.90 -17.22 -4.48
N CYS A 47 -10.93 -16.43 -4.01
CA CYS A 47 -10.28 -16.66 -2.70
C CYS A 47 -10.71 -15.66 -1.60
N GLY A 48 -11.57 -14.69 -1.95
CA GLY A 48 -12.05 -13.66 -1.04
C GLY A 48 -10.99 -12.64 -0.60
N LEU A 49 -11.45 -11.53 -0.03
CA LEU A 49 -10.62 -10.45 0.53
C LEU A 49 -9.63 -10.93 1.61
N ASN A 50 -9.94 -12.04 2.28
CA ASN A 50 -9.07 -12.65 3.29
C ASN A 50 -7.73 -13.12 2.70
N ALA A 51 -7.68 -13.48 1.42
CA ALA A 51 -6.43 -13.84 0.77
C ALA A 51 -5.47 -12.64 0.71
N LEU A 52 -5.96 -11.42 0.44
CA LEU A 52 -5.12 -10.23 0.33
C LEU A 52 -4.38 -9.90 1.63
N LYS A 53 -4.98 -10.17 2.79
CA LYS A 53 -4.32 -10.03 4.10
C LYS A 53 -3.07 -10.92 4.22
N LYS A 54 -3.03 -12.05 3.51
CA LYS A 54 -1.91 -13.00 3.52
C LYS A 54 -0.79 -12.63 2.55
N TRP A 55 -1.11 -11.93 1.47
CA TRP A 55 -0.15 -11.62 0.38
C TRP A 55 0.47 -10.22 0.49
N LEU A 56 -0.13 -9.33 1.28
CA LEU A 56 0.37 -7.98 1.47
C LEU A 56 1.41 -7.96 2.61
N PRO A 57 2.58 -7.31 2.42
CA PRO A 57 3.64 -7.27 3.43
C PRO A 57 3.19 -6.59 4.72
N ASN A 58 2.29 -5.60 4.62
CA ASN A 58 1.56 -5.02 5.73
C ASN A 58 0.06 -5.11 5.44
N ALA A 59 -0.73 -5.57 6.40
CA ALA A 59 -2.18 -5.61 6.24
C ALA A 59 -2.70 -4.18 6.00
N PRO A 60 -3.50 -3.94 4.94
CA PRO A 60 -4.13 -2.65 4.74
C PRO A 60 -5.15 -2.41 5.86
N SER A 61 -5.40 -1.13 6.18
CA SER A 61 -6.41 -0.78 7.18
C SER A 61 -7.79 -1.29 6.77
N GLU A 62 -8.63 -1.65 7.75
CA GLU A 62 -9.99 -2.12 7.47
C GLU A 62 -10.80 -1.07 6.71
N GLU A 63 -10.61 0.22 7.04
CA GLU A 63 -11.21 1.35 6.34
C GLU A 63 -10.86 1.38 4.84
N ALA A 64 -9.60 1.11 4.50
CA ALA A 64 -9.15 1.09 3.10
C ALA A 64 -9.75 -0.10 2.33
N ILE A 65 -9.92 -1.24 3.01
CA ILE A 65 -10.58 -2.42 2.44
C ILE A 65 -12.06 -2.13 2.18
N ASP A 66 -12.78 -1.58 3.16
CA ASP A 66 -14.21 -1.27 3.05
C ASP A 66 -14.47 -0.23 1.96
N ALA A 67 -13.62 0.80 1.86
CA ALA A 67 -13.68 1.79 0.80
C ALA A 67 -13.49 1.16 -0.59
N ALA A 68 -12.54 0.22 -0.72
CA ALA A 68 -12.29 -0.49 -1.97
C ALA A 68 -13.47 -1.41 -2.35
N ILE A 69 -14.03 -2.16 -1.39
CA ILE A 69 -15.22 -2.99 -1.62
C ILE A 69 -16.40 -2.15 -2.10
N LYS A 70 -16.65 -1.01 -1.44
CA LYS A 70 -17.74 -0.10 -1.80
C LYS A 70 -17.57 0.45 -3.22
N ARG A 71 -16.35 0.82 -3.62
CA ARG A 71 -16.06 1.28 -4.99
C ARG A 71 -16.24 0.16 -6.01
N LEU A 72 -15.81 -1.06 -5.71
CA LEU A 72 -15.98 -2.20 -6.60
C LEU A 72 -17.46 -2.60 -6.78
N HIS A 73 -18.29 -2.43 -5.74
CA HIS A 73 -19.75 -2.54 -5.87
C HIS A 73 -20.34 -1.41 -6.73
N GLN A 74 -19.89 -0.17 -6.55
CA GLN A 74 -20.35 0.96 -7.39
C GLN A 74 -20.00 0.79 -8.87
N LEU A 75 -18.95 0.04 -9.17
CA LEU A 75 -18.50 -0.28 -10.52
C LEU A 75 -19.13 -1.57 -11.09
N ASP A 76 -20.07 -2.19 -10.37
CA ASP A 76 -20.69 -3.49 -10.71
C ASP A 76 -19.67 -4.62 -10.96
N ILE A 77 -18.49 -4.52 -10.35
CA ILE A 77 -17.44 -5.56 -10.42
C ILE A 77 -17.73 -6.67 -9.41
N LEU A 78 -18.29 -6.29 -8.25
CA LEU A 78 -18.71 -7.20 -7.19
C LEU A 78 -20.24 -7.30 -7.14
N ASP A 79 -20.77 -8.51 -7.33
CA ASP A 79 -22.18 -8.80 -7.10
C ASP A 79 -22.47 -8.85 -5.59
N LEU A 80 -23.49 -8.11 -5.15
CA LEU A 80 -24.00 -8.07 -3.75
C LEU A 80 -24.43 -9.43 -3.17
N LYS A 81 -24.46 -10.50 -3.98
CA LYS A 81 -25.16 -11.75 -3.66
C LYS A 81 -24.28 -13.00 -3.51
N ARG A 82 -22.95 -12.95 -3.67
CA ARG A 82 -22.16 -14.18 -3.78
C ARG A 82 -21.34 -14.63 -2.57
N ASP A 83 -21.10 -13.79 -1.56
CA ASP A 83 -20.05 -14.11 -0.58
C ASP A 83 -20.56 -14.26 0.88
N PHE A 84 -21.74 -14.88 1.08
CA PHE A 84 -22.23 -15.27 2.42
C PHE A 84 -22.50 -16.78 2.57
N THR A 85 -21.79 -17.62 1.82
CA THR A 85 -21.77 -19.08 2.06
C THR A 85 -20.35 -19.61 2.11
#